data_AF-A0A1Y2T5K4-F1
#
_entry.id   AF-A0A1Y2T5K4-F1
#
_cell.length_a   1.000
_cell.length_b   1.000
_cell.length_c   1.000
_cell.angle_alpha   90.00
_cell.angle_beta   90.00
_cell.angle_gamma   90.00
#
_symmetry.space_group_name_H-M   'P 1'
#
loop_
_entity.id
_entity.type
_entity.pdbx_description
1 polymer ?
#
loop_
_entity_poly.entity_id
_entity_poly.type
_entity_poly.pdbx_seq_one_letter_code
_entity_poly.pdbx_strand_id
1 'polypeptide(L)'
;MIFLLPAIILVIWAQARVRSSFNEWSQVGTRSGVTAAQVARDILDRHGLTDVPVERVRGYLSDHYDPQKRVVRLSDSTYSSNSIAAIGVAAHEVGHAIQHELSYTPLQVRNLIWPVARIGDSLGPFLVIIGLIFGGYSGQMLMDIGILLFLGAVLFYLITLP
;
A
#
# COMPACT_ATOMS: atom_id res chain seq x y z
N MET A 1 -23.58 2.80 -8.15
CA MET A 1 -23.55 2.90 -6.67
C MET A 1 -23.76 1.55 -6.00
N ILE A 2 -24.77 0.75 -6.37
CA ILE A 2 -25.00 -0.60 -5.80
C ILE A 2 -23.79 -1.54 -5.96
N PHE A 3 -23.11 -1.52 -7.11
CA PHE A 3 -21.91 -2.33 -7.34
C PHE A 3 -20.67 -1.93 -6.53
N LEU A 4 -20.61 -0.68 -6.01
CA LEU A 4 -19.51 -0.22 -5.16
C LEU A 4 -19.71 -0.55 -3.68
N LEU A 5 -20.94 -0.91 -3.28
CA LEU A 5 -21.27 -1.19 -1.88
C LEU A 5 -20.43 -2.35 -1.30
N PRO A 6 -20.25 -3.50 -1.97
CA PRO A 6 -19.41 -4.58 -1.43
C PRO A 6 -17.96 -4.14 -1.19
N ALA A 7 -17.38 -3.36 -2.12
CA ALA A 7 -16.01 -2.87 -2.00
C ALA A 7 -15.88 -1.87 -0.84
N ILE A 8 -16.83 -0.94 -0.70
CA ILE A 8 -16.84 0.03 0.40
C ILE A 8 -16.99 -0.66 1.75
N ILE A 9 -17.90 -1.64 1.86
CA ILE A 9 -18.10 -2.44 3.07
C ILE A 9 -16.81 -3.16 3.46
N LEU A 10 -16.14 -3.78 2.48
CA LEU A 10 -14.88 -4.48 2.72
C LEU A 10 -13.78 -3.54 3.22
N VAL A 11 -13.62 -2.36 2.62
CA VAL A 11 -12.64 -1.34 3.07
C VAL A 11 -12.93 -0.90 4.50
N ILE A 12 -14.19 -0.60 4.82
CA ILE A 12 -14.59 -0.19 6.17
C ILE A 12 -14.32 -1.30 7.18
N TRP A 13 -14.69 -2.54 6.85
CA TRP A 13 -14.45 -3.70 7.69
C TRP A 13 -12.96 -3.96 7.93
N ALA A 14 -12.13 -3.90 6.87
CA ALA A 14 -10.69 -4.10 6.97
C ALA A 14 -10.05 -3.02 7.85
N GLN A 15 -10.42 -1.75 7.66
CA GLN A 15 -9.95 -0.64 8.50
C GLN A 15 -10.38 -0.79 9.95
N ALA A 16 -11.63 -1.20 10.20
CA ALA A 16 -12.12 -1.47 11.54
C ALA A 16 -11.34 -2.61 12.21
N ARG A 17 -11.03 -3.68 11.46
CA ARG A 17 -10.25 -4.82 11.95
C ARG A 17 -8.83 -4.42 12.33
N VAL A 18 -8.13 -3.67 11.48
CA VAL A 18 -6.77 -3.17 11.77
C VAL A 18 -6.77 -2.32 13.04
N ARG A 19 -7.70 -1.36 13.15
CA ARG A 19 -7.82 -0.51 14.34
C ARG A 19 -8.14 -1.32 15.59
N SER A 20 -9.07 -2.27 15.50
CA SER A 20 -9.43 -3.14 16.62
C SER A 20 -8.24 -3.96 17.10
N SER A 21 -7.52 -4.61 16.17
CA SER A 21 -6.35 -5.41 16.51
C SER A 21 -5.23 -4.55 17.08
N PHE A 22 -4.97 -3.37 16.51
CA PHE A 22 -3.96 -2.47 17.07
C PHE A 22 -4.33 -2.04 18.50
N ASN A 23 -5.58 -1.66 18.75
CA ASN A 23 -6.03 -1.26 20.09
C ASN A 23 -5.86 -2.38 21.12
N GLU A 24 -6.24 -3.61 20.78
CA GLU A 24 -6.09 -4.77 21.65
C GLU A 24 -4.62 -5.06 21.98
N TRP A 25 -3.77 -5.13 20.94
CA TRP A 25 -2.36 -5.49 21.10
C TRP A 25 -1.48 -4.33 21.57
N SER A 26 -1.95 -3.08 21.50
CA SER A 26 -1.27 -1.91 22.05
C SER A 26 -1.21 -1.91 23.58
N GLN A 27 -2.11 -2.66 24.24
CA GLN A 27 -2.12 -2.83 25.70
C GLN A 27 -1.11 -3.87 26.18
N VAL A 28 -0.57 -4.67 25.26
CA VAL A 28 0.40 -5.72 25.57
C VAL A 28 1.82 -5.20 25.35
N GLY A 29 2.47 -4.84 26.45
CA GLY A 29 3.87 -4.42 26.46
C GLY A 29 4.84 -5.57 26.18
N THR A 30 6.00 -5.26 25.62
CA THR A 30 7.09 -6.23 25.46
C THR A 30 7.89 -6.42 26.74
N ARG A 31 8.41 -7.64 26.94
CA ARG A 31 9.25 -7.96 28.11
C ARG A 31 10.58 -7.20 28.14
N SER A 32 11.12 -6.87 26.97
CA SER A 32 12.38 -6.12 26.84
C SER A 32 12.21 -4.63 27.13
N GLY A 33 10.99 -4.10 27.15
CA GLY A 33 10.71 -2.68 27.43
C GLY A 33 11.18 -1.71 26.34
N VAL A 34 11.71 -2.21 25.22
CA VAL A 34 12.19 -1.39 24.10
C VAL A 34 11.03 -0.69 23.40
N THR A 35 11.27 0.52 22.93
CA THR A 35 10.25 1.27 22.18
C THR A 35 10.26 0.90 20.71
N ALA A 36 9.14 1.14 20.02
CA ALA A 36 9.03 0.90 18.59
C ALA A 36 10.07 1.68 17.78
N ALA A 37 10.39 2.93 18.17
CA ALA A 37 11.46 3.70 17.54
C ALA A 37 12.86 3.06 17.70
N GLN A 38 13.15 2.50 18.88
CA GLN A 38 14.41 1.77 19.11
C GLN A 38 14.49 0.52 18.25
N VAL A 39 13.39 -0.24 18.16
CA VAL A 39 13.33 -1.43 17.30
C VAL A 39 13.48 -1.05 15.83
N ALA A 40 12.81 0.02 15.37
CA ALA A 40 12.97 0.50 14.00
C ALA A 40 14.44 0.83 13.68
N ARG A 41 15.10 1.58 14.56
CA ARG A 41 16.51 1.94 14.43
C ARG A 41 17.41 0.70 14.39
N ASP A 42 17.23 -0.23 15.33
CA ASP A 42 18.01 -1.49 15.39
C ASP A 42 17.85 -2.33 14.12
N ILE A 43 16.63 -2.48 13.60
CA ILE A 43 16.40 -3.23 12.36
C ILE A 43 17.08 -2.54 11.16
N LEU A 44 16.95 -1.21 11.04
CA LEU A 44 17.60 -0.44 9.97
C LEU A 44 19.13 -0.58 10.04
N ASP A 45 19.72 -0.45 11.23
CA ASP A 45 21.16 -0.58 11.44
C ASP A 45 21.69 -1.95 11.04
N ARG A 46 20.96 -3.02 11.40
CA ARG A 46 21.31 -4.40 11.00
C ARG A 46 21.27 -4.63 9.49
N HIS A 47 20.53 -3.81 8.75
CA HIS A 47 20.45 -3.86 7.28
C HIS A 47 21.33 -2.80 6.60
N GLY A 48 22.22 -2.13 7.33
CA GLY A 48 23.14 -1.12 6.79
C GLY A 48 22.50 0.24 6.51
N LEU A 49 21.22 0.44 6.87
CA LEU A 49 20.45 1.66 6.61
C LEU A 49 20.63 2.72 7.71
N THR A 50 21.88 2.95 8.10
CA THR A 50 22.24 3.91 9.17
C THR A 50 21.89 5.36 8.83
N ASP A 51 21.73 5.67 7.54
CA ASP A 51 21.39 6.99 7.00
C ASP A 51 19.90 7.31 7.00
N VAL A 52 19.02 6.31 7.17
CA VAL A 52 17.56 6.47 7.16
C VAL A 52 17.09 6.94 8.54
N PRO A 53 16.66 8.18 8.75
CA PRO A 53 16.21 8.63 10.07
C PRO A 53 14.88 7.99 10.48
N VAL A 54 14.66 7.90 11.79
CA VAL A 54 13.36 7.52 12.40
C VAL A 54 12.78 8.76 13.06
N GLU A 55 11.73 9.31 12.49
CA GLU A 55 11.08 10.55 12.92
C GLU A 55 9.74 10.28 13.61
N ARG A 56 9.37 11.18 14.52
CA ARG A 56 8.04 11.18 15.13
C ARG A 56 7.10 12.07 14.34
N VAL A 57 5.91 11.57 14.02
CA VAL A 57 4.82 12.34 13.41
C VAL A 57 3.58 12.35 14.28
N ARG A 58 2.81 13.43 14.14
CA ARG A 58 1.54 13.57 14.85
C ARG A 58 0.51 12.59 14.31
N GLY A 59 -0.37 12.14 15.21
CA GLY A 59 -1.56 11.38 14.85
C GLY A 59 -1.56 9.94 15.36
N TYR A 60 -2.51 9.17 14.84
CA TYR A 60 -2.80 7.80 15.25
C TYR A 60 -2.75 6.88 14.04
N LEU A 61 -1.89 5.86 14.08
CA LEU A 61 -1.68 4.96 12.93
C LEU A 61 -1.37 5.71 11.62
N SER A 62 -0.60 6.80 11.73
CA SER A 62 -0.11 7.61 10.62
C SER A 62 1.33 7.25 10.21
N ASP A 63 1.78 6.07 10.67
CA ASP A 63 3.10 5.51 10.41
C ASP A 63 3.30 5.26 8.90
N HIS A 64 4.45 5.66 8.37
CA HIS A 64 4.80 5.42 6.97
C HIS A 64 6.31 5.56 6.74
N TYR A 65 6.82 4.80 5.78
CA TYR A 65 8.09 5.11 5.12
C TYR A 65 7.91 6.06 3.93
N ASP A 66 8.75 7.09 3.85
CA ASP A 66 8.82 8.04 2.75
C ASP A 66 10.03 7.73 1.86
N PRO A 67 9.85 7.14 0.66
CA PRO A 67 10.96 6.75 -0.20
C PRO A 67 11.66 7.96 -0.85
N GLN A 68 10.98 9.10 -1.00
CA GLN A 68 11.59 10.29 -1.60
C GLN A 68 12.59 10.93 -0.63
N LYS A 69 12.25 10.97 0.66
CA LYS A 69 13.10 11.53 1.72
C LYS A 69 13.93 10.47 2.46
N ARG A 70 13.77 9.19 2.12
CA ARG A 70 14.41 8.02 2.76
C ARG A 70 14.28 8.08 4.30
N VAL A 71 13.06 8.22 4.81
CA VAL A 71 12.81 8.38 6.27
C VAL A 71 11.64 7.53 6.73
N VAL A 72 11.79 6.91 7.89
CA VAL A 72 10.70 6.17 8.57
C VAL A 72 10.03 7.13 9.55
N ARG A 73 8.73 7.33 9.40
CA ARG A 73 7.94 8.19 10.28
C ARG A 73 6.99 7.34 11.11
N LEU A 74 7.10 7.44 12.43
CA LEU A 74 6.23 6.73 13.36
C LEU A 74 5.30 7.71 14.08
N SER A 75 4.04 7.33 14.21
CA SER A 75 2.98 8.13 14.82
C SER A 75 3.17 8.27 16.33
N ASP A 76 2.47 9.23 16.96
CA ASP A 76 2.50 9.42 18.41
C ASP A 76 2.12 8.15 19.18
N SER A 77 1.17 7.37 18.64
CA SER A 77 0.74 6.08 19.19
C SER A 77 1.81 4.98 19.12
N THR A 78 2.79 5.13 18.23
CA THR A 78 3.77 4.08 17.91
C THR A 78 5.16 4.44 18.44
N TYR A 79 5.68 5.63 18.12
CA TYR A 79 7.09 6.00 18.27
C TYR A 79 7.68 5.68 19.66
N SER A 80 6.98 6.09 20.72
CA SER A 80 7.42 5.88 22.12
C SER A 80 6.77 4.66 22.80
N SER A 81 5.89 3.94 22.11
CA SER A 81 5.20 2.79 22.67
C SER A 81 6.12 1.56 22.67
N ASN A 82 6.07 0.78 23.74
CA ASN A 82 6.80 -0.49 23.89
C ASN A 82 5.89 -1.71 23.69
N SER A 83 4.70 -1.49 23.11
CA SER A 83 3.72 -2.55 22.85
C SER A 83 4.10 -3.41 21.64
N ILE A 84 3.61 -4.64 21.63
CA ILE A 84 3.80 -5.57 20.50
C ILE A 84 3.20 -4.99 19.21
N ALA A 85 2.04 -4.34 19.30
CA ALA A 85 1.41 -3.69 18.15
C ALA A 85 2.29 -2.59 17.56
N ALA A 86 2.79 -1.68 18.40
CA ALA A 86 3.64 -0.58 17.95
C ALA A 86 4.94 -1.07 17.32
N ILE A 87 5.56 -2.08 17.92
CA ILE A 87 6.77 -2.71 17.38
C ILE A 87 6.49 -3.39 16.03
N GLY A 88 5.34 -4.06 15.89
CA GLY A 88 4.91 -4.65 14.63
C GLY A 88 4.73 -3.62 13.52
N VAL A 89 4.09 -2.47 13.82
CA VAL A 89 3.93 -1.36 12.87
C VAL A 89 5.29 -0.77 12.49
N ALA A 90 6.16 -0.51 13.46
CA ALA A 90 7.50 0.01 13.19
C ALA A 90 8.34 -0.95 12.31
N ALA A 91 8.27 -2.25 12.58
CA ALA A 91 8.93 -3.27 11.76
C ALA A 91 8.36 -3.34 10.33
N HIS A 92 7.04 -3.18 10.16
CA HIS A 92 6.40 -3.10 8.84
C HIS A 92 6.93 -1.92 8.01
N GLU A 93 7.01 -0.73 8.61
CA GLU A 93 7.52 0.46 7.91
C GLU A 93 9.01 0.38 7.57
N VAL A 94 9.82 -0.20 8.47
CA VAL A 94 11.22 -0.51 8.16
C VAL A 94 11.33 -1.54 7.03
N GLY A 95 10.39 -2.47 6.94
CA GLY A 95 10.28 -3.40 5.81
C GLY A 95 10.19 -2.67 4.47
N HIS A 96 9.40 -1.59 4.37
CA HIS A 96 9.35 -0.75 3.17
C HIS A 96 10.68 -0.06 2.89
N ALA A 97 11.39 0.40 3.92
CA ALA A 97 12.74 0.99 3.76
C ALA A 97 13.76 -0.02 3.22
N ILE A 98 13.76 -1.25 3.74
CA ILE A 98 14.63 -2.33 3.29
C ILE A 98 14.28 -2.73 1.85
N GLN A 99 12.99 -2.88 1.52
CA GLN A 99 12.55 -3.19 0.16
C GLN A 99 12.97 -2.10 -0.84
N HIS A 100 12.93 -0.83 -0.43
CA HIS A 100 13.38 0.29 -1.24
C HIS A 100 14.88 0.22 -1.52
N GLU A 101 15.71 -0.07 -0.51
CA GLU A 101 17.16 -0.20 -0.68
C GLU A 101 17.55 -1.41 -1.53
N LEU A 102 16.89 -2.55 -1.33
CA LEU A 102 17.12 -3.76 -2.11
C LEU A 102 16.63 -3.65 -3.56
N SER A 103 16.09 -2.49 -3.97
CA SER A 103 15.55 -2.30 -5.32
C SER A 103 14.55 -3.41 -5.67
N TYR A 104 13.70 -3.79 -4.69
CA TYR A 104 12.93 -5.04 -4.75
C TYR A 104 12.18 -5.14 -6.08
N THR A 105 12.63 -6.04 -6.93
CA THR A 105 12.28 -6.13 -8.36
C THR A 105 10.77 -6.23 -8.60
N PRO A 106 9.99 -6.99 -7.80
CA PRO A 106 8.53 -6.98 -7.90
C PRO A 106 7.89 -5.60 -7.69
N LEU A 107 8.44 -4.76 -6.79
CA LEU A 107 7.95 -3.41 -6.54
C LEU A 107 8.29 -2.46 -7.71
N GLN A 108 9.48 -2.62 -8.30
CA GLN A 108 9.90 -1.85 -9.47
C GLN A 108 9.09 -2.22 -10.72
N VAL A 109 8.86 -3.50 -10.95
CA VAL A 109 8.00 -4.02 -12.03
C VAL A 109 6.57 -3.51 -11.85
N ARG A 110 6.03 -3.57 -10.63
CA ARG A 110 4.71 -2.98 -10.32
C ARG A 110 4.65 -1.49 -10.64
N ASN A 111 5.64 -0.70 -10.19
CA ASN A 111 5.64 0.75 -10.38
C ASN A 111 5.83 1.16 -11.86
N LEU A 112 6.59 0.38 -12.64
CA LEU A 112 6.79 0.63 -14.07
C LEU A 112 5.52 0.36 -14.89
N ILE A 113 4.73 -0.64 -14.49
CA ILE A 113 3.54 -1.10 -15.24
C ILE A 113 2.24 -0.42 -14.74
N TRP A 114 2.23 0.13 -13.51
CA TRP A 114 1.08 0.85 -12.93
C TRP A 114 0.47 1.96 -13.82
N PRO A 115 1.26 2.82 -14.52
CA PRO A 115 0.68 3.85 -15.40
C PRO A 115 -0.17 3.25 -16.52
N VAL A 116 0.24 2.09 -17.06
CA VAL A 116 -0.46 1.38 -18.14
C VAL A 116 -1.76 0.76 -17.62
N ALA A 117 -1.71 0.14 -16.43
CA ALA A 117 -2.91 -0.42 -15.79
C ALA A 117 -3.94 0.67 -15.44
N ARG A 118 -3.50 1.84 -14.97
CA ARG A 118 -4.37 2.98 -14.67
C ARG A 118 -5.09 3.51 -15.92
N ILE A 119 -4.39 3.55 -17.06
CA ILE A 119 -5.00 3.91 -18.35
C ILE A 119 -6.06 2.86 -18.74
N GLY A 120 -5.73 1.57 -18.59
CA GLY A 120 -6.67 0.49 -18.89
C GLY A 120 -7.94 0.51 -18.04
N ASP A 121 -7.81 0.78 -16.75
CA ASP A 121 -8.92 0.81 -15.79
C ASP A 121 -9.81 2.06 -15.98
N SER A 122 -9.22 3.21 -16.32
CA SER A 122 -9.96 4.47 -16.52
C SER A 122 -10.55 4.63 -17.92
N LEU A 123 -9.81 4.27 -18.97
CA LEU A 123 -10.24 4.44 -20.37
C LEU A 123 -10.94 3.19 -20.93
N GLY A 124 -10.60 1.98 -20.46
CA GLY A 124 -11.14 0.73 -21.00
C GLY A 124 -12.68 0.69 -20.97
N PRO A 125 -13.33 0.83 -19.80
CA PRO A 125 -14.78 0.86 -19.70
C PRO A 125 -15.43 2.00 -20.51
N PHE A 126 -14.78 3.16 -20.58
CA PHE A 126 -15.27 4.31 -21.34
C PHE A 126 -15.27 4.06 -22.86
N LEU A 127 -14.20 3.44 -23.37
CA LEU A 127 -14.08 3.05 -24.79
C LEU A 127 -15.07 1.96 -25.17
N VAL A 128 -15.34 1.00 -24.28
CA VAL A 128 -16.38 -0.03 -24.47
C VAL A 128 -17.76 0.61 -24.59
N ILE A 129 -18.09 1.55 -23.71
CA ILE A 129 -19.38 2.26 -23.73
C ILE A 129 -19.52 3.10 -25.01
N ILE A 130 -18.48 3.84 -25.40
CA ILE A 130 -18.48 4.62 -26.65
C ILE A 130 -18.63 3.70 -27.87
N GLY A 131 -17.90 2.58 -27.91
CA GLY A 131 -17.99 1.60 -28.99
C GLY A 131 -19.40 1.03 -29.15
N LEU A 132 -20.08 0.74 -28.03
CA LEU A 132 -21.48 0.31 -28.00
C LEU A 132 -22.45 1.38 -28.52
N ILE A 133 -22.21 2.66 -28.24
CA ILE A 133 -23.07 3.77 -28.66
C ILE A 133 -22.92 4.08 -30.16
N PHE A 134 -21.69 4.09 -30.67
CA PHE A 134 -21.41 4.46 -32.06
C PHE A 134 -21.79 3.36 -33.06
N GLY A 135 -21.74 2.09 -32.66
CA GLY A 135 -22.10 0.96 -33.52
C GLY A 135 -21.25 0.85 -34.80
N GLY A 136 -21.51 -0.20 -35.59
CA GLY A 136 -20.79 -0.45 -36.85
C GLY A 136 -19.31 -0.85 -36.66
N TYR A 137 -18.57 -0.87 -37.78
CA TYR A 137 -17.17 -1.36 -37.81
C TYR A 137 -16.23 -0.53 -36.92
N SER A 138 -16.45 0.79 -36.88
CA SER A 138 -15.71 1.72 -36.02
C SER A 138 -16.05 1.55 -34.54
N GLY A 139 -17.32 1.35 -34.19
CA GLY A 139 -17.74 1.10 -32.81
C GLY A 139 -17.19 -0.22 -32.27
N GLN A 140 -17.18 -1.27 -33.10
CA GLN A 140 -16.62 -2.58 -32.74
C GLN A 140 -15.11 -2.52 -32.50
N MET A 141 -14.36 -1.78 -33.34
CA MET A 141 -12.93 -1.55 -33.13
C MET A 141 -12.64 -0.81 -31.81
N LEU A 142 -13.43 0.21 -31.46
CA LEU A 142 -13.28 0.93 -30.18
C LEU A 142 -13.60 0.03 -28.98
N MET A 143 -14.62 -0.81 -29.11
CA MET A 143 -15.01 -1.77 -28.08
C MET A 143 -13.89 -2.81 -27.83
N ASP A 144 -13.31 -3.38 -28.89
CA ASP A 144 -12.22 -4.35 -28.78
C ASP A 144 -10.98 -3.74 -28.13
N ILE A 145 -10.62 -2.51 -28.49
CA ILE A 145 -9.53 -1.77 -27.84
C ILE A 145 -9.83 -1.53 -26.36
N GLY A 146 -11.06 -1.14 -26.02
CA GLY A 146 -11.49 -0.93 -24.63
C GLY A 146 -11.45 -2.21 -23.79
N ILE A 147 -11.89 -3.34 -24.36
CA ILE A 147 -11.83 -4.67 -23.72
C ILE A 147 -10.37 -5.08 -23.51
N LEU A 148 -9.51 -4.92 -24.52
CA LEU A 148 -8.10 -5.28 -24.44
C LEU A 148 -7.38 -4.48 -23.33
N LEU A 149 -7.65 -3.17 -23.28
CA LEU A 149 -7.10 -2.27 -22.25
C LEU A 149 -7.57 -2.65 -20.84
N PHE A 150 -8.87 -2.94 -20.68
CA PHE A 150 -9.44 -3.35 -19.40
C PHE A 150 -8.90 -4.72 -18.95
N LEU A 151 -8.80 -5.69 -19.87
CA LEU A 151 -8.27 -7.02 -19.61
C LEU A 151 -6.78 -6.97 -19.23
N GLY A 152 -6.01 -6.08 -19.85
CA GLY A 152 -4.63 -5.79 -19.45
C GLY A 152 -4.53 -5.26 -18.01
N ALA A 153 -5.45 -4.37 -17.60
CA ALA A 153 -5.50 -3.88 -16.22
C ALA A 153 -5.88 -5.00 -15.22
N VAL A 154 -6.84 -5.86 -15.56
CA VAL A 154 -7.25 -7.00 -14.72
C VAL A 154 -6.12 -8.02 -14.55
N LEU A 155 -5.43 -8.39 -15.63
CA LEU A 155 -4.27 -9.28 -15.57
C LEU A 155 -3.13 -8.68 -14.75
N PHE A 156 -2.92 -7.37 -14.84
CA PHE A 156 -1.96 -6.67 -14.00
C PHE A 156 -2.30 -6.81 -12.52
N TYR A 157 -3.57 -6.60 -12.13
CA TYR A 157 -3.99 -6.79 -10.75
C TYR A 157 -3.77 -8.24 -10.27
N LEU A 158 -4.02 -9.24 -11.13
CA LEU A 158 -3.76 -10.65 -10.81
C LEU A 158 -2.28 -10.98 -10.55
N ILE A 159 -1.36 -10.33 -11.28
CA ILE A 159 0.09 -10.59 -11.16
C ILE A 159 0.72 -9.76 -10.03
N THR A 160 0.12 -8.60 -9.68
CA THR A 160 0.72 -7.64 -8.73
C THR A 160 0.04 -7.58 -7.36
N LEU A 161 -1.04 -8.35 -7.15
CA LEU A 161 -1.57 -8.58 -5.81
C LEU A 161 -0.52 -9.35 -4.98
N PRO A 162 -0.19 -8.88 -3.76
CA PRO A 162 0.74 -9.56 -2.87
C PRO A 162 0.18 -10.89 -2.35
#